data_AF-A0A7X2D9V0-F1
#
_entry.id   AF-A0A7X2D9V0-F1
#
_cell.length_a   1.000
_cell.length_b   1.000
_cell.length_c   1.000
_cell.angle_alpha   90.00
_cell.angle_beta   90.00
_cell.angle_gamma   90.00
#
_symmetry.space_group_name_H-M   'P 1'
#
loop_
_entity.id
_entity.type
_entity.pdbx_description
1 polymer ?
#
loop_
_entity_poly.entity_id
_entity_poly.type
_entity_poly.pdbx_seq_one_letter_code
_entity_poly.pdbx_strand_id
1 'polypeptide(L)'
;MKRRILTPAVIAVALLLVASAVWADSDWAGTFWEIDPSQLPGISGRWEGTLYTTSSLPIRFLGTWRTDETSGTCGGIAILSSATGDYCVLKGWSEEHGDTLYDCWKGCFNENTGLASGAWETELHYGKWEGRMLD
;
A
#
# COMPACT_ATOMS: atom_id res chain seq x y z
N MET A 1 -56.84 18.08 32.32
CA MET A 1 -55.93 17.04 31.79
C MET A 1 -55.62 17.33 30.32
N LYS A 2 -54.38 17.72 29.98
CA LYS A 2 -53.91 17.89 28.60
C LYS A 2 -52.73 16.95 28.39
N ARG A 3 -52.88 15.96 27.51
CA ARG A 3 -51.82 15.03 27.08
C ARG A 3 -50.81 15.83 26.24
N ARG A 4 -49.54 15.86 26.66
CA ARG A 4 -48.43 16.32 25.81
C ARG A 4 -47.84 15.11 25.10
N ILE A 5 -47.80 15.23 23.78
CA ILE A 5 -47.31 14.23 22.83
C ILE A 5 -45.78 14.14 22.96
N LEU A 6 -45.28 12.91 22.91
CA LEU A 6 -43.88 12.52 22.96
C LEU A 6 -43.03 13.28 21.93
N THR A 7 -41.92 13.89 22.37
CA THR A 7 -40.88 14.45 21.50
C THR A 7 -39.93 13.31 21.06
N PRO A 8 -39.70 13.10 19.75
CA PRO A 8 -38.85 12.04 19.22
C PRO A 8 -37.33 12.37 19.25
N ALA A 9 -36.89 13.28 20.14
CA ALA A 9 -35.55 13.86 20.08
C ALA A 9 -34.45 13.01 20.76
N VAL A 10 -34.79 11.90 21.39
CA VAL A 10 -33.82 11.08 22.16
C VAL A 10 -33.27 9.88 21.37
N ILE A 11 -33.78 9.64 20.14
CA ILE A 11 -33.35 8.50 19.29
C ILE A 11 -32.21 8.89 18.32
N ALA A 12 -31.67 10.11 18.39
CA ALA A 12 -30.63 10.57 17.46
C ALA A 12 -29.19 10.49 18.00
N VAL A 13 -28.97 10.06 19.24
CA VAL A 13 -27.61 10.01 19.85
C VAL A 13 -26.98 8.61 19.77
N ALA A 14 -27.73 7.62 19.28
CA ALA A 14 -27.20 6.30 18.91
C ALA A 14 -27.00 6.17 17.38
N LEU A 15 -26.83 7.30 16.68
CA LEU A 15 -26.13 7.33 15.40
C LEU A 15 -24.68 6.99 15.70
N LEU A 16 -24.44 5.68 15.75
CA LEU A 16 -23.22 5.01 15.31
C LEU A 16 -22.14 6.03 14.93
N LEU A 17 -21.29 6.36 15.89
CA LEU A 17 -19.89 6.70 15.63
C LEU A 17 -19.25 5.45 15.01
N VAL A 18 -19.69 5.09 13.80
CA VAL A 18 -18.74 4.56 12.83
C VAL A 18 -17.84 5.74 12.62
N ALA A 19 -16.70 5.74 13.31
CA ALA A 19 -15.57 6.51 12.88
C ALA A 19 -15.35 6.11 11.43
N SER A 20 -15.93 6.88 10.51
CA SER A 20 -15.54 6.96 9.14
C SER A 20 -14.12 7.51 9.20
N ALA A 21 -13.16 6.64 9.50
CA ALA A 21 -11.83 6.79 8.95
C ALA A 21 -12.10 7.00 7.46
N VAL A 22 -11.95 8.24 7.04
CA VAL A 22 -12.11 8.62 5.65
C VAL A 22 -10.98 7.88 4.97
N TRP A 23 -11.31 6.77 4.33
CA TRP A 23 -10.41 5.99 3.49
C TRP A 23 -9.97 6.96 2.38
N ALA A 24 -8.81 7.57 2.55
CA ALA A 24 -8.18 8.39 1.54
C ALA A 24 -7.11 7.52 0.87
N ASP A 25 -6.78 7.84 -0.37
CA ASP A 25 -5.56 7.28 -0.95
C ASP A 25 -4.39 7.71 -0.07
N SER A 26 -3.47 6.79 0.21
CA SER A 26 -2.37 6.98 1.14
C SER A 26 -1.04 6.99 0.40
N ASP A 27 -0.17 7.94 0.73
CA ASP A 27 1.18 8.03 0.18
C ASP A 27 2.17 7.26 1.06
N TRP A 28 3.17 6.66 0.44
CA TRP A 28 4.13 5.76 1.08
C TRP A 28 5.52 5.98 0.53
N ALA A 29 6.54 5.75 1.37
CA ALA A 29 7.93 5.69 0.92
C ALA A 29 8.75 4.69 1.72
N GLY A 30 9.83 4.20 1.12
CA GLY A 30 10.64 3.17 1.73
C GLY A 30 11.96 2.89 1.03
N THR A 31 12.55 1.78 1.41
CA THR A 31 13.82 1.26 0.89
C THR A 31 13.66 -0.18 0.46
N PHE A 32 14.45 -0.59 -0.53
CA PHE A 32 14.56 -1.98 -0.97
C PHE A 32 16.03 -2.40 -1.05
N TRP A 33 16.30 -3.69 -0.88
CA TRP A 33 17.63 -4.26 -0.92
C TRP A 33 17.59 -5.74 -1.32
N GLU A 34 18.65 -6.20 -1.99
CA GLU A 34 18.89 -7.59 -2.34
C GLU A 34 19.24 -8.42 -1.09
N ILE A 35 18.76 -9.66 -1.03
CA ILE A 35 19.02 -10.55 0.12
C ILE A 35 20.25 -11.44 -0.12
N ASP A 36 20.59 -11.73 -1.38
CA ASP A 36 21.67 -12.68 -1.68
C ASP A 36 23.07 -12.05 -1.56
N PRO A 37 23.94 -12.59 -0.68
CA PRO A 37 25.28 -12.07 -0.45
C PRO A 37 26.29 -12.40 -1.57
N SER A 38 25.92 -13.19 -2.59
CA SER A 38 26.82 -13.54 -3.70
C SER A 38 26.94 -12.47 -4.79
N GLN A 39 26.02 -11.50 -4.80
CA GLN A 39 25.97 -10.39 -5.75
C GLN A 39 26.54 -9.15 -5.07
N LEU A 40 27.78 -8.78 -5.40
CA LEU A 40 28.39 -7.52 -4.96
C LEU A 40 28.73 -6.65 -6.17
N PRO A 41 28.25 -5.40 -6.25
CA PRO A 41 27.35 -4.74 -5.28
C PRO A 41 25.89 -5.24 -5.44
N GLY A 42 25.24 -5.60 -4.33
CA GLY A 42 23.83 -5.98 -4.34
C GLY A 42 22.94 -4.79 -4.67
N ILE A 43 21.79 -5.04 -5.27
CA ILE A 43 20.86 -3.97 -5.69
C ILE A 43 20.16 -3.41 -4.45
N SER A 44 20.23 -2.10 -4.25
CA SER A 44 19.47 -1.40 -3.21
C SER A 44 19.04 0.00 -3.65
N GLY A 45 17.99 0.50 -3.04
CA GLY A 45 17.43 1.78 -3.44
C GLY A 45 16.27 2.25 -2.57
N ARG A 46 15.58 3.28 -3.08
CA ARG A 46 14.40 3.89 -2.46
C ARG A 46 13.19 3.72 -3.36
N TRP A 47 12.02 3.72 -2.76
CA TRP A 47 10.75 3.73 -3.47
C TRP A 47 9.77 4.70 -2.81
N GLU A 48 8.85 5.22 -3.60
CA GLU A 48 7.74 6.06 -3.15
C GLU A 48 6.50 5.75 -4.00
N GLY A 49 5.30 5.92 -3.47
CA GLY A 49 4.09 5.69 -4.24
C GLY A 49 2.81 5.86 -3.44
N THR A 50 1.69 5.76 -4.13
CA THR A 50 0.35 5.95 -3.58
C THR A 50 -0.43 4.64 -3.64
N LEU A 51 -1.06 4.28 -2.52
CA LEU A 51 -2.06 3.22 -2.44
C LEU A 51 -3.45 3.83 -2.64
N TYR A 52 -4.06 3.53 -3.78
CA TYR A 52 -5.38 4.01 -4.17
C TYR A 52 -6.46 3.06 -3.67
N THR A 53 -7.11 3.41 -2.55
CA THR A 53 -8.15 2.59 -1.92
C THR A 53 -9.56 3.06 -2.27
N THR A 54 -9.72 4.32 -2.70
CA THR A 54 -11.06 4.92 -2.89
C THR A 54 -11.28 5.64 -4.20
N SER A 55 -10.24 6.25 -4.78
CA SER A 55 -10.39 6.96 -6.05
C SER A 55 -10.39 6.03 -7.27
N SER A 56 -10.12 4.73 -7.07
CA SER A 56 -10.12 3.76 -8.16
C SER A 56 -10.43 2.33 -7.72
N LEU A 57 -11.26 1.66 -8.52
CA LEU A 57 -11.38 0.20 -8.49
C LEU A 57 -10.79 -0.39 -9.79
N PRO A 58 -9.99 -1.46 -9.71
CA PRO A 58 -9.58 -2.16 -8.48
C PRO A 58 -8.59 -1.33 -7.63
N ILE A 59 -8.51 -1.64 -6.33
CA ILE A 59 -7.52 -1.09 -5.41
C ILE A 59 -6.13 -1.39 -5.99
N ARG A 60 -5.23 -0.40 -5.95
CA ARG A 60 -3.90 -0.54 -6.56
C ARG A 60 -2.85 0.29 -5.85
N PHE A 61 -1.61 -0.14 -5.94
CA PHE A 61 -0.44 0.66 -5.62
C PHE A 61 0.22 1.11 -6.93
N LEU A 62 0.63 2.38 -7.01
CA LEU A 62 1.47 2.89 -8.09
C LEU A 62 2.57 3.76 -7.47
N GLY A 63 3.80 3.54 -7.91
CA GLY A 63 4.96 4.21 -7.36
C GLY A 63 6.12 4.30 -8.33
N THR A 64 7.21 4.86 -7.82
CA THR A 64 8.52 4.91 -8.46
C THR A 64 9.55 4.29 -7.54
N TRP A 65 10.62 3.78 -8.13
CA TRP A 65 11.78 3.29 -7.41
C TRP A 65 13.05 3.83 -8.06
N ARG A 66 14.12 3.90 -7.28
CA ARG A 66 15.43 4.37 -7.76
C ARG A 66 16.57 3.74 -6.99
N THR A 67 17.63 3.41 -7.70
CA THR A 67 18.97 3.11 -7.17
C THR A 67 19.88 4.31 -7.44
N ASP A 68 21.19 4.14 -7.21
CA ASP A 68 22.19 5.14 -7.61
C ASP A 68 22.41 5.19 -9.14
N GLU A 69 22.07 4.11 -9.85
CA GLU A 69 22.36 3.94 -11.28
C GLU A 69 21.12 4.09 -12.18
N THR A 70 19.95 3.66 -11.69
CA THR A 70 18.73 3.54 -12.50
C THR A 70 17.49 3.89 -11.69
N SER A 71 16.37 4.09 -12.39
CA SER A 71 15.07 4.38 -11.79
C SER A 71 13.95 3.89 -12.68
N GLY A 72 12.81 3.60 -12.07
CA GLY A 72 11.66 3.08 -12.78
C GLY A 72 10.34 3.34 -12.06
N THR A 73 9.28 2.77 -12.61
CA THR A 73 7.95 2.75 -12.00
C THR A 73 7.67 1.36 -11.47
N CYS A 74 6.83 1.26 -10.45
CA CYS A 74 6.37 -0.02 -9.92
C CYS A 74 4.92 0.08 -9.47
N GLY A 75 4.26 -1.06 -9.34
CA GLY A 75 2.86 -1.05 -8.93
C GLY A 75 2.20 -2.41 -8.96
N GLY A 76 0.88 -2.40 -8.79
CA GLY A 76 0.08 -3.61 -8.91
C GLY A 76 -1.31 -3.47 -8.34
N ILE A 77 -2.17 -4.43 -8.67
CA ILE A 77 -3.48 -4.55 -8.03
C ILE A 77 -3.27 -5.06 -6.61
N ALA A 78 -3.88 -4.37 -5.65
CA ALA A 78 -3.87 -4.75 -4.24
C ALA A 78 -5.25 -5.30 -3.82
N ILE A 79 -5.23 -6.23 -2.88
CA ILE A 79 -6.43 -6.87 -2.32
C ILE A 79 -6.39 -6.72 -0.81
N LEU A 80 -7.54 -6.40 -0.19
CA LEU A 80 -7.65 -6.37 1.26
C LEU A 80 -7.59 -7.80 1.83
N SER A 81 -6.54 -8.09 2.59
CA SER A 81 -6.41 -9.31 3.39
C SER A 81 -7.42 -9.26 4.53
N SER A 82 -8.46 -10.09 4.49
CA SER A 82 -9.46 -10.16 5.55
C SER A 82 -8.91 -10.71 6.88
N ALA A 83 -7.77 -11.41 6.83
CA ALA A 83 -7.13 -11.98 8.00
C ALA A 83 -6.30 -10.96 8.79
N THR A 84 -5.64 -10.03 8.10
CA THR A 84 -4.71 -9.06 8.73
C THR A 84 -5.20 -7.61 8.66
N GLY A 85 -6.15 -7.31 7.77
CA GLY A 85 -6.60 -5.95 7.50
C GLY A 85 -5.66 -5.15 6.60
N ASP A 86 -4.68 -5.80 5.95
CA ASP A 86 -3.69 -5.15 5.10
C ASP A 86 -4.10 -5.15 3.64
N TYR A 87 -3.68 -4.14 2.88
CA TYR A 87 -3.78 -4.15 1.42
C TYR A 87 -2.53 -4.79 0.81
N CYS A 88 -2.69 -5.93 0.14
CA CYS A 88 -1.57 -6.70 -0.36
C CYS A 88 -1.54 -6.74 -1.89
N VAL A 89 -0.42 -6.33 -2.48
CA VAL A 89 -0.07 -6.57 -3.88
C VAL A 89 0.48 -7.98 -4.00
N LEU A 90 -0.25 -8.87 -4.67
CA LEU A 90 0.12 -10.28 -4.81
C LEU A 90 0.96 -10.58 -6.06
N LYS A 91 0.77 -9.79 -7.12
CA LYS A 91 1.43 -9.90 -8.42
C LYS A 91 1.67 -8.50 -9.00
N GLY A 92 2.62 -7.77 -8.42
CA GLY A 92 2.99 -6.45 -8.91
C GLY A 92 3.94 -6.51 -10.09
N TRP A 93 4.25 -5.34 -10.61
CA TRP A 93 5.11 -5.13 -11.76
C TRP A 93 6.11 -4.01 -11.45
N SER A 94 7.17 -3.96 -12.25
CA SER A 94 8.20 -2.94 -12.23
C SER A 94 8.62 -2.67 -13.67
N GLU A 95 8.78 -1.41 -14.04
CA GLU A 95 9.28 -1.01 -15.35
C GLU A 95 10.67 -0.39 -15.22
N GLU A 96 11.59 -0.82 -16.05
CA GLU A 96 12.92 -0.24 -16.21
C GLU A 96 13.18 0.03 -17.70
N HIS A 97 13.52 1.27 -18.06
CA HIS A 97 13.87 1.63 -19.44
C HIS A 97 12.87 1.19 -20.54
N GLY A 98 11.59 1.04 -20.20
CA GLY A 98 10.53 0.60 -21.11
C GLY A 98 10.26 -0.90 -21.11
N ASP A 99 11.02 -1.70 -20.37
CA ASP A 99 10.77 -3.12 -20.14
C ASP A 99 9.98 -3.34 -18.86
N THR A 100 8.85 -4.04 -18.95
CA THR A 100 8.01 -4.38 -17.80
C THR A 100 8.30 -5.79 -17.30
N LEU A 101 8.76 -5.87 -16.06
CA LEU A 101 8.84 -7.11 -15.30
C LEU A 101 7.51 -7.32 -14.56
N TYR A 102 6.94 -8.52 -14.69
CA TYR A 102 5.72 -8.91 -14.00
C TYR A 102 6.02 -9.87 -12.86
N ASP A 103 5.11 -9.93 -11.89
CA ASP A 103 5.22 -10.76 -10.69
C ASP A 103 6.45 -10.44 -9.81
N CYS A 104 6.97 -9.23 -9.93
CA CYS A 104 8.27 -8.81 -9.40
C CYS A 104 8.19 -7.87 -8.19
N TRP A 105 7.00 -7.35 -7.84
CA TRP A 105 6.80 -6.47 -6.68
C TRP A 105 5.63 -6.98 -5.85
N LYS A 106 5.89 -7.50 -4.65
CA LYS A 106 4.89 -8.15 -3.81
C LYS A 106 5.00 -7.64 -2.39
N GLY A 107 3.88 -7.41 -1.72
CA GLY A 107 3.89 -7.06 -0.30
C GLY A 107 2.63 -6.33 0.13
N CYS A 108 2.61 -5.92 1.39
CA CYS A 108 1.41 -5.43 2.06
C CYS A 108 1.63 -4.06 2.70
N PHE A 109 0.56 -3.27 2.70
CA PHE A 109 0.45 -1.94 3.27
C PHE A 109 -0.58 -1.98 4.40
N ASN A 110 -0.15 -1.65 5.62
CA ASN A 110 -1.01 -1.63 6.80
C ASN A 110 -1.26 -0.17 7.21
N GLU A 111 -2.38 0.40 6.76
CA GLU A 111 -2.77 1.79 7.04
C GLU A 111 -3.01 2.05 8.55
N ASN A 112 -3.32 1.01 9.33
CA ASN A 112 -3.51 1.16 10.79
C ASN A 112 -2.20 1.39 11.55
N THR A 113 -1.10 0.80 11.08
CA THR A 113 0.23 0.89 11.70
C THR A 113 1.16 1.86 10.97
N GLY A 114 0.81 2.25 9.74
CA GLY A 114 1.65 3.05 8.86
C GLY A 114 2.91 2.31 8.40
N LEU A 115 2.89 0.98 8.41
CA LEU A 115 4.03 0.13 7.99
C LEU A 115 3.69 -0.65 6.72
N ALA A 116 4.68 -0.76 5.84
CA ALA A 116 4.59 -1.59 4.64
C ALA A 116 5.85 -2.45 4.50
N SER A 117 5.69 -3.67 4.00
CA SER A 117 6.82 -4.56 3.73
C SER A 117 6.49 -5.59 2.65
N GLY A 118 7.54 -6.10 2.02
CA GLY A 118 7.40 -7.11 0.98
C GLY A 118 8.71 -7.59 0.39
N ALA A 119 8.59 -8.18 -0.79
CA ALA A 119 9.68 -8.72 -1.58
C ALA A 119 9.63 -8.18 -3.01
N TRP A 120 10.79 -8.20 -3.64
CA TRP A 120 10.93 -7.96 -5.07
C TRP A 120 11.80 -9.05 -5.69
N GLU A 121 11.59 -9.32 -6.98
CA GLU A 121 12.30 -10.39 -7.70
C GLU A 121 12.40 -10.05 -9.18
N THR A 122 13.57 -10.26 -9.77
CA THR A 122 13.83 -10.22 -11.21
C THR A 122 14.37 -11.60 -11.64
N GLU A 123 14.69 -11.77 -12.92
CA GLU A 123 15.32 -13.02 -13.39
C GLU A 123 16.67 -13.31 -12.72
N LEU A 124 17.38 -12.28 -12.25
CA LEU A 124 18.75 -12.37 -11.75
C LEU A 124 18.88 -12.06 -10.26
N HIS A 125 17.91 -11.36 -9.67
CA HIS A 125 18.02 -10.80 -8.33
C HIS A 125 16.73 -10.99 -7.54
N TYR A 126 16.84 -11.10 -6.22
CA TYR A 126 15.68 -11.11 -5.32
C TYR A 126 16.00 -10.37 -4.03
N GLY A 127 14.99 -9.70 -3.48
CA GLY A 127 15.20 -8.85 -2.33
C GLY A 127 13.95 -8.57 -1.52
N LYS A 128 14.13 -7.69 -0.53
CA LYS A 128 13.10 -7.20 0.37
C LYS A 128 12.91 -5.71 0.19
N TRP A 129 11.74 -5.25 0.61
CA TRP A 129 11.47 -3.84 0.77
C TRP A 129 10.65 -3.59 2.03
N GLU A 130 10.85 -2.43 2.62
CA GLU A 130 10.11 -1.91 3.76
C GLU A 130 9.82 -0.43 3.54
N GLY A 131 8.73 0.07 4.11
CA GLY A 131 8.35 1.47 4.00
C GLY A 131 7.36 1.91 5.06
N ARG A 132 7.04 3.21 5.00
CA ARG A 132 6.13 3.89 5.90
C ARG A 132 5.15 4.75 5.14
N MET A 133 3.96 4.89 5.72
CA MET A 133 2.97 5.86 5.25
C MET A 133 3.48 7.27 5.50
N LEU A 134 3.24 8.17 4.55
CA LEU A 134 3.54 9.59 4.64
C LEU A 134 2.30 10.32 5.18
N ASP A 135 2.53 11.33 6.03
CA ASP A 135 1.48 12.13 6.67
C ASP A 135 0.77 13.09 5.70
#